data_AF-A0A4U9HVU7-F1
#
_entry.id   AF-A0A4U9HVU7-F1
#
_cell.length_a   1.000
_cell.length_b   1.000
_cell.length_c   1.000
_cell.angle_alpha   90.00
_cell.angle_beta   90.00
_cell.angle_gamma   90.00
#
_symmetry.space_group_name_H-M   'P 1'
#
loop_
_entity.id
_entity.type
_entity.pdbx_description
1 polymer ?
#
loop_
_entity_poly.entity_id
_entity_poly.type
_entity_poly.pdbx_seq_one_letter_code
_entity_poly.pdbx_strand_id
1 'polypeptide(L)' 'MRLPSHHLELLSPARDAAIAREAILHGADAVYIGGPGFGARHNASNSLRDIAELVPFAHRFGAKVVCDPEHHSS' A
#
# COMPACT_ATOMS: atom_id res chain seq x y z
N MET A 1 -9.65 -10.35 15.45
CA MET A 1 -10.56 -11.15 14.60
C MET A 1 -9.82 -11.41 13.29
N ARG A 2 -9.45 -12.66 13.01
CA ARG A 2 -8.65 -13.05 11.84
C ARG A 2 -9.62 -13.28 10.67
N LEU A 3 -9.48 -12.53 9.57
CA LEU A 3 -10.35 -12.66 8.40
C LEU A 3 -10.28 -14.09 7.86
N PRO A 4 -11.39 -14.67 7.34
CA PRO A 4 -11.42 -16.01 6.80
C PRO A 4 -10.46 -16.14 5.61
N SER A 5 -9.78 -17.29 5.48
CA SER A 5 -8.71 -17.59 4.51
C SER A 5 -9.09 -17.48 3.02
N HIS A 6 -10.29 -16.99 2.71
CA HIS A 6 -10.87 -16.91 1.35
C HIS A 6 -11.40 -15.50 1.04
N HIS A 7 -11.13 -14.50 1.89
CA HIS A 7 -11.38 -13.11 1.54
C HIS A 7 -10.36 -12.72 0.46
N LEU A 8 -10.82 -12.56 -0.78
CA LEU A 8 -10.02 -11.92 -1.82
C LEU A 8 -9.77 -10.48 -1.36
N GLU A 9 -8.59 -10.18 -0.85
CA GLU A 9 -8.15 -8.80 -0.69
C GLU A 9 -7.71 -8.31 -2.07
N LEU A 10 -8.45 -7.34 -2.63
CA LEU A 10 -8.12 -6.77 -3.93
C LEU A 10 -6.90 -5.85 -3.75
N LEU A 11 -5.71 -6.44 -3.86
CA LEU A 11 -4.44 -5.74 -3.73
C LEU A 11 -4.12 -5.01 -5.03
N SER A 12 -4.33 -3.69 -5.04
CA SER A 12 -3.95 -2.85 -6.18
C SER A 12 -2.51 -2.38 -6.04
N PRO A 13 -1.61 -2.64 -7.02
CA PRO A 13 -0.28 -2.05 -7.03
C PRO A 13 -0.39 -0.55 -7.28
N ALA A 14 0.12 0.25 -6.35
CA ALA A 14 0.18 1.70 -6.47
C ALA A 14 1.64 2.14 -6.64
N ARG A 15 1.92 2.85 -7.73
CA ARG A 15 3.25 3.45 -7.95
C ARG A 15 3.51 4.59 -6.99
N ASP A 16 2.47 5.33 -6.62
CA ASP A 16 2.58 6.45 -5.70
C ASP A 16 1.37 6.63 -4.78
N ALA A 17 1.51 7.51 -3.80
CA ALA A 17 0.45 7.79 -2.83
C ALA A 17 -0.82 8.35 -3.49
N ALA A 18 -0.72 9.06 -4.62
CA ALA A 18 -1.87 9.56 -5.34
C ALA A 18 -2.65 8.42 -6.00
N ILE A 19 -1.96 7.52 -6.72
CA ILE A 19 -2.54 6.31 -7.31
C ILE A 19 -3.11 5.40 -6.23
N ALA A 20 -2.46 5.30 -5.07
CA ALA A 20 -2.98 4.53 -3.96
C ALA A 20 -4.32 5.08 -3.44
N ARG A 21 -4.47 6.41 -3.35
CA ARG A 21 -5.74 7.04 -2.96
C ARG A 21 -6.84 6.76 -3.97
N GLU A 22 -6.55 6.90 -5.27
CA GLU A 22 -7.53 6.57 -6.31
C GLU A 22 -7.93 5.10 -6.27
N ALA A 23 -6.98 4.18 -6.10
CA ALA A 23 -7.27 2.76 -5.97
C ALA A 23 -8.22 2.48 -4.79
N ILE A 24 -7.99 3.11 -3.63
CA ILE A 24 -8.88 3.02 -2.47
C ILE A 24 -10.29 3.56 -2.80
N LEU A 25 -10.36 4.72 -3.47
CA LEU A 25 -11.64 5.32 -3.90
C LEU A 25 -12.40 4.45 -4.89
N HIS A 26 -11.70 3.69 -5.73
CA HIS A 26 -12.27 2.74 -6.68
C HIS A 26 -12.66 1.39 -6.05
N GLY A 27 -12.45 1.21 -4.74
CA GLY A 27 -12.87 0.01 -4.00
C GLY A 27 -11.77 -1.03 -3.79
N ALA A 28 -10.49 -0.63 -3.81
CA ALA A 28 -9.41 -1.52 -3.39
C ALA A 28 -9.46 -1.75 -1.87
N ASP A 29 -9.54 -3.01 -1.45
CA ASP A 29 -9.45 -3.41 -0.03
C ASP A 29 -8.01 -3.30 0.52
N ALA A 30 -7.02 -3.36 -0.37
CA ALA A 30 -5.62 -3.16 -0.01
C ALA A 30 -4.85 -2.50 -1.16
N VAL A 31 -3.89 -1.64 -0.82
CA VAL A 31 -2.97 -1.01 -1.76
C VAL A 31 -1.54 -1.34 -1.39
N TYR A 32 -0.78 -1.79 -2.38
CA TYR A 32 0.65 -2.04 -2.22
C TYR A 32 1.41 -0.81 -2.71
N ILE A 33 2.23 -0.20 -1.84
CA ILE A 33 3.08 0.95 -2.19
C ILE A 33 4.54 0.65 -1.81
N GLY A 34 5.42 0.81 -2.79
CA GLY A 34 6.86 0.66 -2.59
C GLY A 34 7.44 1.86 -1.82
N GLY A 35 8.22 1.59 -0.77
CA GLY A 35 8.99 2.62 -0.08
C GLY A 35 10.11 3.21 -0.96
N PRO A 36 10.74 4.32 -0.54
CA PRO A 36 11.86 4.92 -1.27
C PRO A 36 13.04 3.95 -1.30
N GLY A 37 13.12 3.14 -2.36
CA GLY A 37 14.12 2.06 -2.52
C GLY A 37 13.54 0.71 -2.92
N PHE A 38 12.23 0.48 -2.77
CA PHE A 38 11.58 -0.78 -3.12
C PHE A 38 10.75 -0.65 -4.40
N GLY A 39 11.44 -0.83 -5.51
CA GLY A 39 10.86 -1.05 -6.83
C GLY A 39 11.97 -1.50 -7.75
N ALA A 40 11.73 -2.48 -8.61
CA ALA A 40 12.67 -2.91 -9.65
C ALA A 40 13.10 -1.79 -10.62
N ARG A 41 12.66 -0.56 -10.38
CA ARG A 41 13.12 0.69 -10.97
C ARG A 41 13.34 1.68 -9.83
N HIS A 42 14.54 2.24 -9.79
CA HIS A 42 15.12 3.24 -8.87
C HIS A 42 14.28 4.53 -8.60
N ASN A 43 12.96 4.53 -8.80
CA ASN A 43 12.11 5.72 -8.94
C ASN A 43 10.79 5.63 -8.15
N ALA A 44 10.74 4.89 -7.03
CA ALA A 44 9.64 5.04 -6.08
C ALA A 44 9.82 6.41 -5.38
N SER A 45 9.21 7.44 -5.95
CA SER A 45 9.31 8.84 -5.51
C SER A 45 8.50 9.14 -4.24
N ASN A 46 8.19 8.11 -3.45
CA ASN A 46 7.25 8.18 -2.34
C ASN A 46 8.00 8.42 -1.06
N SER A 47 7.75 9.57 -0.45
CA SER A 47 8.31 9.84 0.86
C SER A 47 7.58 8.96 1.89
N LEU A 48 8.30 8.48 2.90
CA LEU A 48 7.70 7.84 4.08
C LEU A 48 6.56 8.70 4.68
N ARG A 49 6.68 10.02 4.58
CA ARG A 49 5.65 10.99 4.96
C ARG A 49 4.34 10.81 4.17
N ASP A 50 4.41 10.63 2.86
CA ASP A 50 3.21 10.45 2.02
C ASP A 50 2.50 9.13 2.35
N ILE A 51 3.29 8.07 2.60
CA ILE A 51 2.77 6.77 3.03
C ILE A 51 2.12 6.90 4.42
N ALA A 52 2.75 7.62 5.35
CA ALA A 52 2.21 7.85 6.69
C ALA A 52 0.89 8.64 6.66
N GLU A 53 0.73 9.59 5.74
CA GLU A 53 -0.52 10.32 5.53
C GLU A 53 -1.59 9.48 4.79
N LEU A 54 -1.16 8.50 3.98
CA LEU A 54 -2.05 7.57 3.27
C LEU A 54 -2.70 6.54 4.20
N VAL A 55 -1.99 6.04 5.22
CA VAL A 55 -2.50 5.05 6.18
C VAL A 55 -3.83 5.47 6.84
N PRO A 56 -3.94 6.65 7.48
CA PRO A 56 -5.20 7.08 8.09
C PRO A 56 -6.31 7.31 7.05
N PHE A 57 -5.95 7.71 5.83
CA PHE A 57 -6.91 7.79 4.71
C PHE A 57 -7.45 6.39 4.39
N ALA A 58 -6.58 5.42 4.12
CA ALA A 58 -6.97 4.05 3.80
C ALA A 58 -7.83 3.40 4.89
N HIS A 59 -7.44 3.57 6.16
CA HIS A 59 -8.21 3.07 7.30
C HIS A 59 -9.64 3.61 7.35
N ARG A 60 -9.88 4.85 6.92
CA ARG A 60 -11.24 5.42 6.84
C ARG A 60 -12.12 4.70 5.82
N PHE A 61 -11.54 4.17 4.77
CA PHE A 61 -12.22 3.40 3.73
C PHE A 61 -12.20 1.88 3.98
N GLY A 62 -11.62 1.43 5.10
CA GLY A 62 -11.44 0.01 5.38
C GLY A 62 -10.32 -0.65 4.56
N ALA A 63 -9.54 0.15 3.83
CA ALA A 63 -8.43 -0.31 3.02
C ALA A 63 -7.13 -0.41 3.82
N LYS A 64 -6.29 -1.38 3.47
CA LYS A 64 -4.96 -1.58 4.09
C LYS A 64 -3.85 -1.08 3.18
N VAL A 65 -2.85 -0.41 3.76
CA VAL A 65 -1.62 -0.05 3.05
C VAL A 65 -0.57 -1.10 3.38
N VAL A 66 -0.04 -1.77 2.36
CA VAL A 66 1.02 -2.78 2.50
C VAL A 66 2.31 -2.21 1.90
N CYS A 67 3.36 -2.19 2.70
CA CYS A 67 4.73 -1.99 2.25
C CYS A 67 5.52 -3.26 2.59
N ASP A 68 6.39 -3.71 1.69
CA ASP A 68 7.28 -4.84 1.99
C ASP A 68 8.21 -4.47 3.16
N PRO A 69 8.27 -5.27 4.23
CA PRO A 69 9.35 -5.17 5.19
C PRO A 69 10.63 -5.63 4.49
N GLU A 70 11.70 -4.86 4.65
CA GLU A 70 13.07 -5.21 4.30
C GLU A 70 13.30 -6.74 4.43
N HIS A 71 13.66 -7.43 3.34
CA HIS A 71 14.31 -8.74 3.46
C HIS A 71 15.67 -8.49 4.10
N HIS A 72 15.72 -8.44 5.44
CA HIS A 72 16.95 -8.62 6.18
C HIS A 72 17.33 -10.11 6.07
N SER A 73 17.80 -10.50 4.88
CA SER A 73 18.66 -11.67 4.74
C SER A 73 19.97 -11.35 5.46
N SER A 74 20.05 -11.81 6.70
CA SER A 74 21.31 -12.21 7.34
C SER A 74 21.33 -13.72 7.46
#